data_AF-A0A2N5GBP6-F1
#
_entry.id   AF-A0A2N5GBP6-F1
#
_cell.length_a   1.000
_cell.length_b   1.000
_cell.length_c   1.000
_cell.angle_alpha   90.00
_cell.angle_beta   90.00
_cell.angle_gamma   90.00
#
_symmetry.space_group_name_H-M   'P 1'
#
loop_
_entity.id
_entity.type
_entity.pdbx_description
1 polymer ?
#
loop_
_entity_poly.entity_id
_entity_poly.type
_entity_poly.pdbx_seq_one_letter_code
_entity_poly.pdbx_strand_id
1 'polypeptide(L)'
;MNKRRGRPHSCIFPGYRWCGSGCSGPGAPFNDVDACCMKHDRCLKHGISPCQCDVEFMNCLRPKMNHRSKKARDAALMYHFTKLKTIFTCSQF
;
A
#
# COMPACT_ATOMS: atom_id res chain seq x y z
N MET A 1 -13.64 5.06 29.78
CA MET A 1 -13.34 5.13 28.33
C MET A 1 -12.11 4.28 28.00
N ASN A 2 -12.28 3.20 27.23
CA ASN A 2 -11.21 2.26 26.86
C ASN A 2 -10.20 2.88 25.87
N LYS A 3 -9.02 3.25 26.35
CA LYS A 3 -7.84 3.56 25.54
C LYS A 3 -7.37 2.26 24.88
N ARG A 4 -7.85 1.96 23.67
CA ARG A 4 -7.28 0.90 22.82
C ARG A 4 -5.83 1.28 22.52
N ARG A 5 -4.89 0.74 23.30
CA ARG A 5 -3.45 0.82 23.07
C ARG A 5 -3.15 0.07 21.76
N GLY A 6 -3.26 0.75 20.63
CA GLY A 6 -2.79 0.24 19.34
C GLY A 6 -1.28 0.01 19.46
N ARG A 7 -0.83 -1.21 19.16
CA ARG A 7 0.58 -1.59 19.10
C ARG A 7 1.38 -0.55 18.30
N PRO A 8 2.66 -0.29 18.61
CA PRO A 8 3.50 0.55 17.76
C PRO A 8 3.68 -0.21 16.44
N HIS A 9 2.84 0.13 15.47
CA HIS A 9 2.93 -0.32 14.10
C HIS A 9 4.25 0.24 13.56
N SER A 10 5.32 -0.57 13.57
CA SER A 10 6.65 -0.22 13.12
C SER A 10 6.63 -0.03 11.60
N CYS A 11 6.17 1.14 11.18
CA CYS A 11 6.16 1.51 9.79
C CYS A 11 7.58 1.63 9.26
N ILE A 12 7.97 0.71 8.38
CA ILE A 12 9.30 0.69 7.77
C ILE A 12 9.50 1.93 6.88
N PHE A 13 8.43 2.50 6.33
CA PHE A 13 8.48 3.72 5.53
C PHE A 13 8.16 4.97 6.37
N PRO A 14 9.16 5.78 6.77
CA PRO A 14 8.91 7.04 7.45
C PRO A 14 8.19 8.01 6.51
N GLY A 15 6.99 8.47 6.94
CA GLY A 15 6.12 9.37 6.18
C GLY A 15 4.89 8.71 5.55
N TYR A 16 4.62 7.44 5.85
CA TYR A 16 3.44 6.69 5.39
C TYR A 16 2.70 6.05 6.58
N ARG A 17 1.37 5.96 6.50
CA ARG A 17 0.50 5.33 7.54
C ARG A 17 -0.06 3.99 7.13
N TRP A 18 -0.09 3.75 5.83
CA TRP A 18 -0.71 2.58 5.21
C TRP A 18 0.28 1.83 4.34
N CYS A 19 1.34 2.48 3.84
CA CYS A 19 2.35 1.78 3.06
C CYS A 19 3.39 1.07 3.95
N GLY A 20 3.46 -0.26 3.84
CA GLY A 20 4.53 -1.08 4.42
C GLY A 20 4.03 -2.13 5.40
N SER A 21 4.86 -3.15 5.64
CA SER A 21 4.56 -4.22 6.59
C SER A 21 4.28 -3.65 7.97
N GLY A 22 3.10 -3.96 8.52
CA GLY A 22 2.69 -3.45 9.80
C GLY A 22 2.18 -2.01 9.77
N CYS A 23 1.83 -1.42 8.62
CA CYS A 23 1.10 -0.16 8.52
C CYS A 23 -0.29 -0.42 7.93
N SER A 24 -1.37 -0.29 8.71
CA SER A 24 -2.75 -0.40 8.17
C SER A 24 -3.71 0.54 8.90
N GLY A 25 -3.21 1.73 9.23
CA GLY A 25 -3.94 2.72 10.04
C GLY A 25 -3.90 2.42 11.54
N PRO A 26 -4.65 3.19 12.35
CA PRO A 26 -5.83 3.97 11.95
C PRO A 26 -5.56 5.39 11.39
N GLY A 27 -6.50 5.87 10.57
CA GLY A 27 -6.76 7.28 10.18
C GLY A 27 -6.38 7.68 8.73
N ALA A 28 -6.48 8.97 8.39
CA ALA A 28 -6.40 9.46 7.01
C ALA A 28 -5.01 9.24 6.37
N PRO A 29 -4.93 8.95 5.06
CA PRO A 29 -3.65 8.80 4.37
C PRO A 29 -2.89 10.13 4.37
N PHE A 30 -1.56 10.09 4.53
CA PHE A 30 -0.72 11.30 4.55
C PHE A 30 -0.58 11.96 3.18
N ASN A 31 -0.59 11.16 2.12
CA ASN A 31 -0.46 11.64 0.76
C ASN A 31 -1.24 10.70 -0.18
N ASP A 32 -1.18 11.01 -1.48
CA ASP A 32 -1.93 10.29 -2.49
C ASP A 32 -1.38 8.89 -2.80
N VAL A 33 -0.10 8.63 -2.52
CA VAL A 33 0.52 7.28 -2.58
C VAL A 33 0.08 6.45 -1.36
N ASP A 34 0.06 7.05 -0.17
CA ASP A 34 -0.44 6.44 1.07
C ASP A 34 -1.94 6.06 0.95
N ALA A 35 -2.71 6.85 0.19
CA ALA A 35 -4.10 6.53 -0.14
C ALA A 35 -4.22 5.28 -1.03
N CYS A 36 -3.25 5.01 -1.92
CA CYS A 36 -3.22 3.75 -2.67
C CYS A 36 -2.98 2.56 -1.75
N CYS A 37 -2.05 2.67 -0.80
CA CYS A 37 -1.77 1.60 0.16
C CYS A 37 -2.98 1.33 1.07
N MET A 38 -3.68 2.39 1.50
CA MET A 38 -4.92 2.26 2.23
C MET A 38 -6.01 1.48 1.48
N LYS A 39 -6.14 1.73 0.16
CA LYS A 39 -7.08 0.99 -0.69
C LYS A 39 -6.65 -0.48 -0.84
N HIS A 40 -5.36 -0.74 -1.02
CA HIS A 40 -4.81 -2.09 -1.14
C HIS A 40 -5.02 -2.91 0.14
N ASP A 41 -4.71 -2.36 1.30
CA ASP A 41 -4.95 -2.98 2.61
C ASP A 41 -6.42 -3.32 2.82
N ARG A 42 -7.31 -2.40 2.45
CA ARG A 42 -8.76 -2.63 2.53
C ARG A 42 -9.21 -3.72 1.57
N CYS A 43 -8.72 -3.72 0.34
CA CYS A 43 -9.01 -4.75 -0.66
C CYS A 43 -8.68 -6.15 -0.12
N LEU A 44 -7.47 -6.31 0.42
CA LEU A 44 -7.04 -7.57 1.05
C LEU A 44 -7.91 -7.92 2.28
N LYS A 45 -8.23 -6.94 3.12
CA LYS A 45 -9.09 -7.13 4.30
C LYS A 45 -10.52 -7.54 3.95
N HIS A 46 -11.03 -7.13 2.79
CA HIS A 46 -12.34 -7.53 2.29
C HIS A 46 -12.35 -8.96 1.71
N GLY A 47 -11.20 -9.65 1.69
CA GLY A 47 -11.11 -11.02 1.16
C GLY A 47 -11.10 -11.10 -0.36
N ILE A 48 -10.84 -9.97 -1.05
CA ILE A 48 -10.64 -9.95 -2.51
C ILE A 48 -9.33 -10.67 -2.83
N SER A 49 -9.26 -11.28 -4.02
CA SER A 49 -8.06 -12.02 -4.43
C SER A 49 -6.80 -11.13 -4.40
N PRO A 50 -5.67 -11.65 -3.89
CA PRO A 50 -4.42 -10.88 -3.83
C PRO A 50 -3.98 -10.36 -5.20
N CYS A 51 -4.18 -11.14 -6.27
CA CYS A 51 -3.90 -10.71 -7.64
C CYS A 51 -4.69 -9.44 -8.01
N GLN A 52 -6.00 -9.46 -7.80
CA GLN A 52 -6.85 -8.32 -8.14
C GLN A 52 -6.46 -7.08 -7.34
N CYS A 53 -6.24 -7.24 -6.03
CA CYS A 53 -5.78 -6.12 -5.20
C CYS A 53 -4.44 -5.57 -5.66
N ASP A 54 -3.47 -6.43 -6.00
CA ASP A 54 -2.16 -6.02 -6.49
C ASP A 54 -2.26 -5.29 -7.84
N VAL A 55 -3.12 -5.73 -8.76
CA VAL A 55 -3.40 -5.05 -10.04
C VAL A 55 -4.03 -3.66 -9.82
N GLU A 56 -5.05 -3.57 -8.97
CA GLU A 56 -5.68 -2.28 -8.63
C GLU A 56 -4.68 -1.33 -7.96
N PHE A 57 -3.81 -1.85 -7.10
CA PHE A 57 -2.75 -1.07 -6.46
C PHE A 57 -1.75 -0.53 -7.48
N MET A 58 -1.26 -1.34 -8.41
CA MET A 58 -0.39 -0.90 -9.50
C MET A 58 -1.04 0.20 -10.35
N ASN A 59 -2.33 0.05 -10.69
CA ASN A 59 -3.08 1.07 -11.43
C ASN A 59 -3.19 2.39 -10.66
N CYS A 60 -3.35 2.33 -9.33
CA CYS A 60 -3.37 3.52 -8.48
C CYS A 60 -2.01 4.24 -8.43
N LEU A 61 -0.90 3.49 -8.42
CA LEU A 61 0.45 4.04 -8.37
C LEU A 61 0.94 4.61 -9.70
N ARG A 62 0.49 4.04 -10.84
CA ARG A 62 0.96 4.39 -12.18
C ARG A 62 1.02 5.90 -12.47
N PRO A 63 -0.03 6.71 -12.21
CA PRO A 63 0.04 8.15 -12.44
C PRO A 63 0.91 8.91 -11.42
N LYS A 64 1.26 8.30 -10.29
CA LYS A 64 1.95 8.93 -9.15
C LYS A 64 3.48 8.86 -9.26
N MET A 65 4.00 8.08 -10.19
CA MET A 65 5.45 7.89 -10.41
C MET A 65 6.09 9.03 -11.23
N ASN A 66 5.29 9.85 -11.92
CA ASN A 66 5.78 10.79 -12.94
C ASN A 66 6.37 12.11 -12.37
N HIS A 67 6.38 12.31 -11.05
CA HIS A 67 6.88 13.53 -10.43
C HIS A 67 8.33 13.38 -9.94
N ARG A 68 9.13 14.45 -9.95
CA ARG A 68 10.47 14.47 -9.31
C ARG A 68 10.37 14.70 -7.80
N SER A 69 9.62 13.85 -7.10
CA SER A 69 9.40 13.96 -5.64
C SER A 69 9.78 12.66 -4.93
N LYS A 70 10.04 12.72 -3.62
CA LYS A 70 10.30 11.52 -2.80
C LYS A 70 9.17 10.50 -2.94
N LYS A 71 7.91 10.95 -2.83
CA LYS A 71 6.72 10.09 -2.96
C LYS A 71 6.61 9.39 -4.31
N ALA A 72 7.08 10.01 -5.39
CA ALA A 72 7.03 9.41 -6.71
C ALA A 72 8.10 8.32 -6.87
N ARG A 73 9.28 8.50 -6.28
CA ARG A 73 10.29 7.44 -6.18
C ARG A 73 9.77 6.27 -5.34
N ASP A 74 9.13 6.56 -4.20
CA ASP A 74 8.50 5.55 -3.37
C ASP A 74 7.39 4.80 -4.14
N ALA A 75 6.54 5.52 -4.87
CA ALA A 75 5.50 4.93 -5.72
C ALA A 75 6.10 4.02 -6.81
N ALA A 76 7.21 4.42 -7.42
CA ALA A 76 7.91 3.59 -8.40
C ALA A 76 8.47 2.31 -7.79
N LEU A 77 9.11 2.39 -6.62
CA LEU A 77 9.60 1.23 -5.89
C LEU A 77 8.46 0.27 -5.53
N MET A 78 7.34 0.81 -5.01
CA MET A 78 6.14 0.02 -4.70
C MET A 78 5.55 -0.64 -5.95
N TYR A 79 5.44 0.09 -7.06
CA TYR A 79 4.93 -0.44 -8.32
C TYR A 79 5.79 -1.61 -8.82
N HIS A 80 7.12 -1.45 -8.84
CA HIS A 80 8.03 -2.49 -9.30
C HIS A 80 8.02 -3.72 -8.38
N PHE A 81 7.97 -3.51 -7.06
CA PHE A 81 7.83 -4.61 -6.11
C PHE A 81 6.52 -5.37 -6.30
N THR A 82 5.38 -4.67 -6.40
CA THR A 82 4.08 -5.30 -6.64
C THR A 82 4.02 -6.01 -7.98
N LYS A 83 4.63 -5.44 -9.03
CA LYS A 83 4.74 -6.11 -10.33
C LYS A 83 5.47 -7.45 -10.22
N LEU A 84 6.57 -7.52 -9.46
CA LEU A 84 7.23 -8.80 -9.19
C LEU A 84 6.36 -9.73 -8.34
N LYS A 85 5.69 -9.21 -7.31
CA LYS A 85 4.76 -9.97 -6.47
C LYS A 85 3.61 -10.57 -7.29
N THR A 86 3.11 -9.88 -8.31
CA THR A 86 2.02 -10.39 -9.19
C THR A 86 2.41 -11.64 -9.96
N ILE A 87 3.71 -11.87 -10.20
CA ILE A 87 4.19 -13.12 -10.80
C ILE A 87 3.80 -14.31 -9.92
N PHE A 88 3.65 -14.13 -8.60
CA PHE A 88 3.24 -15.17 -7.66
C PHE A 88 1.76 -15.07 -7.27
N THR A 89 1.25 -13.86 -7.01
CA THR A 89 -0.16 -13.70 -6.58
C THR A 89 -1.17 -13.91 -7.70
N CYS A 90 -0.78 -13.73 -8.97
CA CYS A 90 -1.65 -13.94 -10.13
C CYS A 90 -1.41 -15.25 -10.89
N SER A 91 -0.32 -15.96 -10.62
CA SER A 91 -0.04 -17.28 -11.22
C SER A 91 -0.66 -18.44 -10.45
N GLN A 92 -1.23 -18.18 -9.28
CA GLN A 92 -1.85 -19.18 -8.42
C GLN A 92 -3.32 -19.41 -8.78
N PHE A 93 -3.60 -19.62 -10.08
CA PHE A 93 -4.90 -20.03 -10.63
C PHE A 93 -4.75 -21.35 -11.40
#